data_AF-A0A7S1KAN9-F1
#
_entry.id   AF-A0A7S1KAN9-F1
#
_cell.length_a   1.000
_cell.length_b   1.000
_cell.length_c   1.000
_cell.angle_alpha   90.00
_cell.angle_beta   90.00
_cell.angle_gamma   90.00
#
_symmetry.space_group_name_H-M   'P 1'
#
loop_
_entity.id
_entity.type
_entity.pdbx_description
1 polymer ?
#
loop_
_entity_poly.entity_id
_entity_poly.type
_entity_poly.pdbx_seq_one_letter_code
_entity_poly.pdbx_strand_id
1 'polypeptide(L)'
;AVMGVGSRALFDSRCAALRQLSLIFWQLCELVTNDMQLVCTSDGQELLGGERLNVCTLESLRYNSPFRASFDPDNPVCEYMSKMYKSVRDTVLFKERERERAHAHTHNAFSPSVCHCSA
;
A
#
# COMPACT_ATOMS: atom_id res chain seq x y z
N ALA A 1 20.72 -8.71 7.11
CA ALA A 1 20.75 -8.60 5.64
C ALA A 1 21.63 -7.41 5.25
N VAL A 2 22.65 -7.61 4.42
CA VAL A 2 23.41 -6.50 3.83
C VAL A 2 22.49 -5.84 2.82
N MET A 3 22.07 -4.60 3.06
CA MET A 3 21.49 -3.81 1.97
C MET A 3 22.62 -3.58 0.97
N GLY A 4 22.58 -4.30 -0.16
CA GLY A 4 23.47 -4.00 -1.28
C GLY A 4 23.30 -2.53 -1.67
N VAL A 5 24.36 -1.91 -2.18
CA VAL A 5 24.36 -0.50 -2.60
C VAL A 5 23.17 -0.16 -3.51
N GLY A 6 22.71 -1.13 -4.32
CA GLY A 6 21.50 -1.04 -5.13
C GLY A 6 20.21 -0.87 -4.32
N SER A 7 20.02 -1.62 -3.24
CA SER A 7 18.83 -1.48 -2.37
C SER A 7 18.78 -0.13 -1.66
N ARG A 8 19.95 0.41 -1.29
CA ARG A 8 20.02 1.74 -0.67
C ARG A 8 19.71 2.85 -1.67
N ALA A 9 20.27 2.79 -2.87
CA ALA A 9 19.99 3.77 -3.93
C ALA A 9 18.51 3.76 -4.33
N LEU A 10 17.90 2.58 -4.48
CA LEU A 10 16.47 2.45 -4.75
C LEU A 10 15.63 3.04 -3.62
N PHE A 11 15.97 2.73 -2.36
CA PHE A 11 15.28 3.32 -1.20
C PHE A 11 15.40 4.85 -1.17
N ASP A 12 16.60 5.40 -1.39
CA ASP A 12 16.85 6.83 -1.33
C ASP A 12 16.22 7.59 -2.52
N SER A 13 15.96 6.91 -3.65
CA SER A 13 15.28 7.49 -4.82
C SER A 13 13.76 7.65 -4.67
N ARG A 14 13.16 7.02 -3.65
CA ARG A 14 11.71 7.08 -3.38
C ARG A 14 11.30 8.44 -2.81
N CYS A 15 10.03 8.80 -3.03
CA CYS A 15 9.41 9.94 -2.33
C CYS A 15 9.42 9.73 -0.79
N ALA A 16 9.32 10.84 -0.04
CA ALA A 16 9.37 10.78 1.43
C ALA A 16 8.31 9.85 2.04
N ALA A 17 7.08 9.86 1.49
CA ALA A 17 6.00 8.99 1.94
C ALA A 17 6.35 7.50 1.81
N LEU A 18 6.89 7.07 0.66
CA LEU A 18 7.28 5.67 0.44
C LEU A 18 8.44 5.25 1.35
N ARG A 19 9.43 6.14 1.57
CA ARG A 19 10.53 5.88 2.51
C ARG A 19 10.01 5.66 3.93
N GLN A 20 9.14 6.54 4.41
CA GLN A 20 8.52 6.42 5.73
C GLN A 20 7.69 5.14 5.85
N LEU A 21 6.82 4.86 4.89
CA LEU A 21 5.97 3.66 4.89
C LEU A 21 6.80 2.38 4.84
N SER A 22 7.88 2.35 4.05
CA SER A 22 8.79 1.20 4.01
C SER A 22 9.43 0.93 5.36
N LEU A 23 9.85 1.98 6.09
CA LEU A 23 10.42 1.83 7.43
C LEU A 23 9.36 1.38 8.44
N ILE A 24 8.14 1.91 8.38
CA ILE A 24 7.03 1.51 9.24
C ILE A 24 6.70 0.03 9.01
N PHE A 25 6.51 -0.39 7.75
CA PHE A 25 6.20 -1.78 7.45
C PHE A 25 7.35 -2.74 7.74
N TRP A 26 8.60 -2.29 7.57
CA TRP A 26 9.76 -3.06 8.01
C TRP A 26 9.74 -3.29 9.53
N GLN A 27 9.46 -2.25 10.31
CA GLN A 27 9.37 -2.36 11.77
C GLN A 27 8.19 -3.23 12.21
N LEU A 28 7.11 -3.23 11.44
CA LEU A 28 5.89 -3.99 11.70
C LEU A 28 5.88 -5.35 10.98
N CYS A 29 7.01 -5.84 10.45
CA CYS A 29 7.07 -7.03 9.60
C CYS A 29 6.40 -8.29 10.19
N GLU A 30 6.32 -8.44 11.52
CA GLU A 30 5.62 -9.57 12.15
C GLU A 30 4.09 -9.39 12.23
N LEU A 31 3.60 -8.15 12.12
CA LEU A 31 2.19 -7.78 12.25
C LEU A 31 1.51 -7.54 10.90
N VAL A 32 2.30 -7.22 9.87
CA VAL A 32 1.83 -6.88 8.53
C VAL A 32 1.71 -8.17 7.72
N THR A 33 0.48 -8.52 7.31
CA THR A 33 0.26 -9.67 6.41
C THR A 33 0.80 -9.35 5.01
N ASN A 34 1.07 -10.38 4.19
CA ASN A 34 1.56 -10.21 2.82
C ASN A 34 0.74 -9.19 2.00
N ASP A 35 -0.55 -9.02 2.32
CA ASP A 35 -1.49 -8.11 1.65
C ASP A 35 -1.23 -6.62 1.90
N MET A 36 -0.38 -6.27 2.87
CA MET A 36 -0.03 -4.88 3.23
C MET A 36 1.47 -4.59 3.04
N GLN A 37 2.24 -5.54 2.52
CA GLN A 37 3.67 -5.38 2.31
C GLN A 37 3.97 -4.35 1.20
N LEU A 38 4.90 -3.44 1.46
CA LEU A 38 5.45 -2.53 0.45
C LEU A 38 6.82 -3.02 -0.02
N VAL A 39 6.94 -3.33 -1.32
CA VAL A 39 8.14 -3.93 -1.92
C VAL A 39 8.64 -3.07 -3.08
N CYS A 40 9.95 -2.81 -3.13
CA CYS A 40 10.62 -2.32 -4.35
C CYS A 40 11.17 -3.54 -5.09
N THR A 41 10.79 -3.75 -6.34
CA THR A 41 11.44 -4.78 -7.17
C THR A 41 12.84 -4.34 -7.58
N SER A 42 13.66 -5.29 -8.06
CA SER A 42 14.98 -4.99 -8.62
C SER A 42 14.93 -3.97 -9.77
N ASP A 43 13.79 -3.92 -10.46
CA ASP A 43 13.56 -3.05 -11.62
C ASP A 43 12.98 -1.68 -11.20
N GLY A 44 12.90 -1.40 -9.89
CA GLY A 44 12.41 -0.14 -9.34
C GLY A 44 10.89 0.01 -9.32
N GLN A 45 10.13 -1.09 -9.46
CA GLN A 45 8.68 -1.04 -9.35
C GLN A 45 8.23 -1.12 -7.89
N GLU A 46 7.28 -0.28 -7.52
CA GLU A 46 6.64 -0.30 -6.20
C GLU A 46 5.43 -1.23 -6.22
N LEU A 47 5.39 -2.17 -5.27
CA LEU A 47 4.27 -3.09 -5.07
C LEU A 47 3.70 -2.90 -3.66
N LEU A 48 2.37 -2.78 -3.55
CA LEU A 48 1.63 -2.75 -2.29
C LEU A 48 0.69 -3.96 -2.22
N GLY A 49 0.99 -4.90 -1.33
CA GLY A 49 0.26 -6.16 -1.20
C GLY A 49 0.35 -7.02 -2.46
N GLY A 50 1.50 -7.00 -3.13
CA GLY A 50 1.74 -7.67 -4.41
C GLY A 50 1.21 -6.92 -5.65
N GLU A 51 0.39 -5.88 -5.46
CA GLU A 51 -0.22 -5.12 -6.55
C GLU A 51 0.60 -3.87 -6.89
N ARG A 52 0.67 -3.52 -8.18
CA ARG A 52 1.49 -2.41 -8.65
C ARG A 52 0.96 -1.07 -8.15
N LEU A 53 1.87 -0.28 -7.55
CA LEU A 53 1.65 1.10 -7.14
C LEU A 53 2.41 2.02 -8.11
N ASN A 54 1.69 2.70 -8.99
CA ASN A 54 2.28 3.58 -9.98
C ASN A 54 2.31 5.03 -9.48
N VAL A 55 3.47 5.47 -8.98
CA VAL A 55 3.65 6.84 -8.49
C VAL A 55 3.68 7.81 -9.67
N CYS A 56 2.77 8.78 -9.66
CA CYS A 56 2.70 9.80 -10.70
C CYS A 56 3.66 10.95 -10.40
N THR A 57 4.30 11.47 -11.45
CA THR A 57 4.98 12.76 -11.40
C THR A 57 3.99 13.87 -11.76
N LEU A 58 4.33 15.12 -11.45
CA LEU A 58 3.51 16.26 -11.90
C LEU A 58 3.36 16.28 -13.42
N GLU A 59 4.38 15.81 -14.16
CA GLU A 59 4.38 15.73 -15.62
C GLU A 59 3.49 14.61 -16.15
N SER A 60 3.46 13.45 -15.48
CA SER A 60 2.63 12.31 -15.89
C SER A 60 1.14 12.52 -15.61
N LEU A 61 0.80 13.46 -14.72
CA LEU A 61 -0.58 13.83 -14.45
C LEU A 61 -1.18 14.63 -15.61
N ARG A 62 -2.34 14.19 -16.10
CA ARG A 62 -3.14 14.94 -17.08
C ARG A 62 -3.39 16.36 -16.58
N TYR A 63 -3.35 17.33 -17.50
CA TYR A 63 -3.49 18.75 -17.19
C TYR A 63 -4.78 19.09 -16.41
N ASN A 64 -5.88 18.39 -16.72
CA ASN A 64 -7.18 18.54 -16.08
C ASN A 64 -7.39 17.62 -14.86
N SER A 65 -6.34 16.98 -14.35
CA SER A 65 -6.45 16.16 -13.14
C SER A 65 -6.85 17.02 -11.94
N PRO A 66 -7.87 16.61 -11.15
CA PRO A 66 -8.29 17.36 -9.96
C PRO A 66 -7.18 17.41 -8.89
N PHE A 67 -6.18 16.54 -8.97
CA PHE A 67 -5.08 16.46 -8.00
C PHE A 67 -3.89 17.36 -8.35
N ARG A 68 -3.84 17.93 -9.55
CA ARG A 68 -2.69 18.69 -10.05
C ARG A 68 -2.40 19.95 -9.21
N ALA A 69 -3.45 20.66 -8.79
CA ALA A 69 -3.33 21.89 -8.00
C ALA A 69 -2.80 21.65 -6.57
N SER A 70 -2.96 20.43 -6.06
CA SER A 70 -2.52 20.03 -4.71
C SER A 70 -1.42 18.96 -4.77
N PHE A 71 -0.67 18.89 -5.88
CA PHE A 71 0.37 17.88 -6.05
C PHE A 71 1.49 18.12 -5.04
N ASP A 72 1.87 17.06 -4.33
CA ASP A 72 2.96 17.06 -3.36
C ASP A 72 4.02 16.03 -3.81
N PRO A 73 5.25 16.44 -4.18
CA PRO A 73 6.29 15.50 -4.58
C PRO A 73 6.73 14.55 -3.45
N ASP A 74 6.54 14.93 -2.18
CA ASP A 74 6.88 14.08 -1.03
C ASP A 74 5.81 13.04 -0.73
N ASN A 75 4.57 13.31 -1.13
CA ASN A 75 3.43 12.40 -1.02
C ASN A 75 2.58 12.42 -2.31
N PRO A 76 3.15 11.93 -3.43
CA PRO A 76 2.60 12.14 -4.76
C PRO A 76 1.32 11.36 -4.99
N VAL A 77 0.54 11.86 -5.95
CA VAL A 77 -0.59 11.14 -6.55
C VAL A 77 -0.09 9.80 -7.08
N CYS A 78 -0.91 8.76 -6.96
CA CYS A 78 -0.55 7.45 -7.50
C CYS A 78 -1.77 6.72 -8.05
N GLU A 79 -1.49 5.77 -8.92
CA GLU A 79 -2.47 4.83 -9.42
C GLU A 79 -2.26 3.47 -8.77
N TYR A 80 -3.35 2.87 -8.29
CA TYR A 80 -3.36 1.55 -7.66
C TYR A 80 -4.65 0.83 -8.07
N MET A 81 -4.54 -0.41 -8.57
CA MET A 81 -5.67 -1.19 -9.08
C MET A 81 -6.57 -0.39 -10.05
N SER A 82 -5.95 0.31 -10.99
CA SER A 82 -6.61 1.16 -12.00
C SER A 82 -7.43 2.34 -11.43
N LYS A 83 -7.17 2.74 -10.17
CA LYS A 83 -7.79 3.91 -9.52
C LYS A 83 -6.73 4.93 -9.14
N MET A 84 -7.05 6.21 -9.34
CA MET A 84 -6.21 7.32 -8.94
C MET A 84 -6.49 7.73 -7.50
N TYR A 85 -5.44 7.85 -6.71
CA TYR A 85 -5.48 8.30 -5.33
C TYR A 85 -4.73 9.61 -5.19
N LYS A 86 -5.27 10.52 -4.38
CA LYS A 86 -4.68 11.84 -4.15
C LYS A 86 -3.22 11.74 -3.65
N SER A 87 -2.89 10.68 -2.92
CA SER A 87 -1.52 10.46 -2.44
C SER A 87 -1.19 9.00 -2.16
N VAL A 88 0.09 8.66 -2.07
CA VAL A 88 0.58 7.33 -1.64
C VAL A 88 -0.02 6.91 -0.29
N ARG A 89 -0.07 7.84 0.68
CA ARG A 89 -0.66 7.55 2.00
C ARG A 89 -2.14 7.22 1.91
N ASP A 90 -2.91 7.93 1.07
CA ASP A 90 -4.34 7.64 0.88
C ASP A 90 -4.57 6.24 0.32
N THR A 91 -3.69 5.77 -0.56
CA THR A 91 -3.73 4.41 -1.11
C THR A 91 -3.49 3.35 -0.04
N VAL A 92 -2.50 3.55 0.83
CA VAL A 92 -2.24 2.63 1.95
C VAL A 92 -3.41 2.59 2.90
N LEU A 93 -3.98 3.74 3.28
CA LEU A 93 -5.17 3.82 4.13
C LEU A 93 -6.41 3.20 3.49
N PHE A 94 -6.53 3.25 2.16
CA PHE A 94 -7.58 2.54 1.45
C PHE A 94 -7.39 1.02 1.56
N LYS A 95 -6.18 0.51 1.30
CA LYS A 95 -5.88 -0.92 1.35
C LYS A 95 -6.09 -1.51 2.75
N GLU A 96 -5.63 -0.83 3.80
CA GLU A 96 -5.87 -1.25 5.18
C GLU A 96 -7.37 -1.35 5.49
N ARG A 97 -8.17 -0.35 5.08
CA ARG A 97 -9.63 -0.38 5.28
C ARG A 97 -10.31 -1.53 4.54
N GLU A 98 -9.85 -1.86 3.34
CA GLU A 98 -10.37 -3.02 2.61
C GLU A 98 -10.01 -4.33 3.32
N ARG A 99 -8.80 -4.43 3.88
CA ARG A 99 -8.38 -5.58 4.70
C ARG A 99 -9.24 -5.72 5.94
N GLU A 100 -9.47 -4.65 6.69
CA GLU A 100 -10.35 -4.64 7.87
C GLU A 100 -11.77 -5.10 7.51
N ARG A 101 -12.33 -4.62 6.39
CA ARG A 101 -13.66 -5.04 5.91
C ARG A 101 -13.69 -6.52 5.51
N ALA A 102 -12.65 -7.01 4.85
CA ALA A 102 -12.54 -8.42 4.49
C ALA A 102 -12.47 -9.31 5.73
N HIS A 103 -11.71 -8.91 6.76
CA HIS A 103 -11.63 -9.61 8.05
C HIS A 103 -12.95 -9.58 8.83
N ALA A 104 -13.70 -8.46 8.76
CA ALA A 104 -15.02 -8.37 9.37
C ALA A 104 -16.05 -9.27 8.67
N HIS A 105 -15.96 -9.40 7.34
CA HIS A 105 -16.81 -10.30 6.57
C HIS A 105 -16.54 -11.79 6.87
N THR A 106 -15.28 -12.18 7.04
CA THR A 106 -14.94 -13.57 7.39
C THR A 106 -15.39 -13.95 8.80
N HIS A 107 -15.35 -13.01 9.76
CA HIS A 107 -15.87 -13.25 11.11
C HIS A 107 -17.40 -13.42 11.17
N ASN A 108 -18.17 -12.75 10.31
CA ASN A 108 -19.62 -12.91 10.24
C ASN A 108 -20.09 -14.17 9.50
N ALA A 109 -19.22 -14.81 8.70
CA ALA A 109 -19.53 -16.05 7.99
C ALA A 109 -19.39 -17.31 8.87
N PHE A 110 -18.68 -17.21 10.01
CA PHE A 110 -18.57 -18.27 11.01
C PHE A 110 -19.54 -18.01 12.17
N SER A 111 -20.84 -18.14 11.92
CA SER A 111 -21.77 -18.47 13.02
C SER A 111 -21.50 -19.93 13.42
N PRO A 112 -21.09 -20.23 14.68
CA PRO A 112 -21.02 -21.60 15.12
C PRO A 112 -22.44 -22.18 15.09
N SER A 113 -22.67 -23.18 14.25
CA SER A 113 -23.88 -23.99 14.32
C SER A 113 -23.99 -24.51 15.75
N VAL A 114 -25.00 -24.06 16.48
CA VAL A 114 -25.31 -24.51 17.83
C VAL A 114 -25.58 -26.01 17.76
N CYS A 115 -24.61 -26.83 18.17
CA CYS A 115 -24.82 -28.25 18.38
C CYS A 115 -25.91 -28.43 19.43
N HIS A 116 -27.12 -28.77 18.99
CA HIS A 116 -28.18 -29.24 19.88
C HIS A 116 -27.85 -30.68 20.28
N CYS A 117 -27.32 -30.86 21.48
CA CYS A 117 -27.38 -32.16 22.15
C CYS A 117 -28.80 -32.30 22.75
N SER A 118 -29.63 -33.11 22.11
CA SER A 118 -30.90 -33.54 22.68
C SER A 118 -30.63 -34.49 23.85
N ALA A 119 -31.30 -34.23 24.98
CA ALA A 119 -31.34 -35.10 26.16
C ALA A 119 -32.28 -36.30 25.97
#